data_AF-A0A935IIQ7-F1
#
_entry.id   AF-A0A935IIQ7-F1
#
_cell.length_a   1.000
_cell.length_b   1.000
_cell.length_c   1.000
_cell.angle_alpha   90.00
_cell.angle_beta   90.00
_cell.angle_gamma   90.00
#
_symmetry.space_group_name_H-M   'P 1'
#
loop_
_entity.id
_entity.type
_entity.pdbx_description
1 polymer ?
#
loop_
_entity_poly.entity_id
_entity_poly.type
_entity_poly.pdbx_seq_one_letter_code
_entity_poly.pdbx_strand_id
1 'polypeptide(L)'
;MFSMPPGTPPQKVLSAVRNFAREEFYGQHRYAMVLHTDEPHPHVHLVLKAVSEQGVRLNIKKATLRHWRSQFASHLRVQGVAANATERAVRGESRSAKKDGIYRASLAEILPHTRPSELSPRIWVPALVGSGIWHHALLETGEAYDFSSDGGPW
;
A
#
# COMPACT_ATOMS: atom_id res chain seq x y z
N MET A 1 4.34 -0.12 3.57
CA MET A 1 3.10 0.59 3.99
C MET A 1 2.91 0.38 5.48
N PHE A 2 2.57 1.44 6.20
CA PHE A 2 2.24 1.43 7.63
C PHE A 2 0.80 1.92 7.78
N SER A 3 -0.08 1.13 8.40
CA SER A 3 -1.50 1.45 8.52
C SER A 3 -2.00 1.30 9.96
N MET A 4 -3.09 1.97 10.27
CA MET A 4 -3.77 1.87 11.56
C MET A 4 -5.28 1.69 11.40
N PRO A 5 -5.98 1.14 12.41
CA PRO A 5 -7.44 1.04 12.41
C PRO A 5 -8.12 2.42 12.30
N PRO A 6 -9.38 2.47 11.85
CA PRO A 6 -10.15 3.71 11.77
C PRO A 6 -10.25 4.38 13.13
N GLY A 7 -10.29 5.71 13.15
CA GLY A 7 -10.29 6.51 14.37
C GLY A 7 -8.91 6.78 14.97
N THR A 8 -7.84 6.17 14.44
CA THR A 8 -6.47 6.55 14.84
C THR A 8 -6.13 7.93 14.26
N PRO A 9 -5.62 8.90 15.05
CA PRO A 9 -5.29 10.22 14.52
C PRO A 9 -4.21 10.16 13.42
N PRO A 10 -4.49 10.55 12.16
CA PRO A 10 -3.57 10.35 11.04
C PRO A 10 -2.20 11.03 11.22
N GLN A 11 -2.19 12.21 11.85
CA GLN A 11 -0.96 12.95 12.13
C GLN A 11 -0.04 12.24 13.12
N LYS A 12 -0.59 11.45 14.05
CA LYS A 12 0.19 10.60 14.95
C LYS A 12 0.81 9.42 14.19
N VAL A 13 0.08 8.85 13.23
CA VAL A 13 0.63 7.80 12.34
C VAL A 13 1.77 8.36 11.51
N LEU A 14 1.58 9.52 10.86
CA LEU A 14 2.63 10.19 10.09
C LEU A 14 3.86 10.52 10.94
N SER A 15 3.66 11.05 12.15
CA SER A 15 4.76 11.38 13.06
C SER A 15 5.53 10.13 13.51
N ALA A 16 4.82 9.03 13.80
CA ALA A 16 5.45 7.76 14.12
C ALA A 16 6.30 7.21 12.96
N VAL A 17 5.78 7.24 11.73
CA VAL A 17 6.51 6.77 10.53
C VAL A 17 7.68 7.70 10.19
N ARG A 18 7.53 9.01 10.40
CA ARG A 18 8.61 9.99 10.20
C ARG A 18 9.79 9.72 11.14
N ASN A 19 9.51 9.47 12.42
CA ASN A 19 10.54 9.17 13.41
C ASN A 19 11.21 7.83 13.13
N PHE A 20 10.41 6.79 12.85
CA PHE A 20 10.91 5.50 12.38
C PHE A 20 11.87 5.64 11.19
N ALA A 21 11.45 6.36 10.14
CA ALA A 21 12.26 6.50 8.94
C ALA A 21 13.54 7.30 9.20
N ARG A 22 13.48 8.29 10.09
CA ARG A 22 14.67 9.04 10.52
C ARG A 22 15.66 8.13 11.23
N GLU A 23 15.20 7.32 12.17
CA GLU A 23 16.10 6.45 12.95
C GLU A 23 16.69 5.32 12.11
N GLU A 24 15.89 4.71 11.22
CA GLU A 24 16.34 3.55 10.43
C GLU A 24 17.16 3.93 9.19
N PHE A 25 16.83 5.05 8.53
CA PHE A 25 17.30 5.30 7.16
C PHE A 25 18.04 6.61 6.97
N TYR A 26 17.95 7.57 7.88
CA TYR A 26 18.61 8.87 7.71
C TYR A 26 20.13 8.71 7.56
N GLY A 27 20.71 9.42 6.59
CA GLY A 27 22.14 9.36 6.27
C GLY A 27 22.60 8.08 5.56
N GLN A 28 21.74 7.06 5.44
CA GLN A 28 22.07 5.79 4.80
C GLN A 28 21.27 5.58 3.51
N HIS A 29 19.97 5.86 3.52
CA HIS A 29 19.09 5.68 2.38
C HIS A 29 18.27 6.94 2.12
N ARG A 30 18.08 7.27 0.84
CA ARG A 30 17.07 8.26 0.43
C ARG A 30 15.68 7.65 0.52
N TYR A 31 14.74 8.37 1.10
CA TYR A 31 13.35 7.94 1.23
C TYR A 31 12.37 9.09 1.05
N ALA A 32 11.14 8.75 0.67
CA ALA A 32 9.99 9.65 0.59
C ALA A 32 8.79 8.98 1.25
N MET A 33 7.88 9.78 1.81
CA MET A 33 6.67 9.26 2.44
C MET A 33 5.45 10.13 2.16
N VAL A 34 4.28 9.49 2.08
CA VAL A 34 2.98 10.13 1.84
C VAL A 34 1.97 9.56 2.83
N LEU A 35 1.19 10.45 3.46
CA LEU A 35 0.05 10.10 4.31
C LEU A 35 -1.22 10.10 3.45
N HIS A 36 -1.97 9.01 3.51
CA HIS A 36 -3.30 8.85 2.93
C HIS A 36 -4.36 8.84 4.03
N THR A 37 -5.44 9.59 3.79
CA THR A 37 -6.62 9.74 4.66
C THR A 37 -7.93 9.70 3.87
N ASP A 38 -7.85 9.32 2.60
CA ASP A 38 -8.95 9.15 1.65
C ASP A 38 -9.72 7.83 1.86
N GLU A 39 -9.16 6.92 2.65
CA GLU A 39 -9.80 5.68 3.10
C GLU A 39 -10.03 5.69 4.62
N PRO A 40 -10.95 4.85 5.18
CA PRO A 40 -11.20 4.77 6.62
C PRO A 40 -9.96 4.46 7.46
N HIS A 41 -8.96 3.82 6.87
CA HIS A 41 -7.72 3.42 7.53
C HIS A 41 -6.60 4.40 7.18
N PRO A 42 -6.17 5.28 8.11
CA PRO A 42 -5.05 6.16 7.84
C PRO A 42 -3.78 5.33 7.66
N HIS A 43 -3.06 5.61 6.57
CA HIS A 43 -1.86 4.86 6.24
C HIS A 43 -0.78 5.72 5.58
N VAL A 44 0.47 5.33 5.78
CA VAL A 44 1.63 6.00 5.22
C VAL A 44 2.35 5.05 4.27
N HIS A 45 2.51 5.50 3.03
CA HIS A 45 3.45 4.90 2.09
C HIS A 45 4.84 5.44 2.40
N LEU A 46 5.80 4.54 2.65
CA LEU A 46 7.22 4.86 2.76
C LEU A 46 7.92 4.14 1.61
N VAL A 47 8.60 4.91 0.77
CA VAL A 47 9.38 4.42 -0.37
C VAL A 47 10.84 4.76 -0.12
N LEU A 48 11.73 3.81 -0.40
CA LEU A 48 13.16 3.95 -0.15
C LEU A 48 13.97 3.54 -1.39
N LYS A 49 15.08 4.25 -1.62
CA LYS A 49 16.11 3.82 -2.57
C LYS A 49 16.75 2.55 -2.01
N ALA A 50 16.64 1.45 -2.75
CA ALA A 50 17.10 0.14 -2.29
C ALA A 50 18.61 0.06 -2.07
N VAL A 51 19.40 0.88 -2.76
CA VAL A 51 20.85 0.97 -2.59
C VAL A 51 21.16 2.17 -1.69
N SER A 52 21.96 1.95 -0.64
CA SER A 52 22.38 2.98 0.29
C SER A 52 23.31 3.99 -0.39
N GLU A 53 23.61 5.10 0.29
CA GLU A 53 24.60 6.09 -0.15
C GLU A 53 26.02 5.50 -0.16
N GLN A 54 26.26 4.39 0.54
CA GLN A 54 27.52 3.63 0.54
C GLN A 54 27.54 2.50 -0.51
N GLY A 55 26.53 2.39 -1.37
CA GLY A 55 26.46 1.37 -2.42
C GLY A 55 25.99 -0.01 -1.96
N VAL A 56 25.56 -0.17 -0.70
CA VAL A 56 25.08 -1.44 -0.17
C VAL A 56 23.57 -1.58 -0.43
N ARG A 57 23.16 -2.69 -1.04
CA ARG A 57 21.73 -2.95 -1.27
C ARG A 57 21.06 -3.45 0.01
N LEU A 58 19.93 -2.83 0.36
CA LEU A 58 19.09 -3.27 1.46
C LEU A 58 18.53 -4.67 1.18
N ASN A 59 18.75 -5.59 2.11
CA ASN A 59 18.23 -6.94 2.05
C ASN A 59 17.15 -7.15 3.12
N ILE A 60 15.88 -7.08 2.71
CA ILE A 60 14.74 -7.20 3.60
C ILE A 60 14.44 -8.67 3.87
N LYS A 61 14.80 -9.15 5.06
CA LYS A 61 14.50 -10.50 5.53
C LYS A 61 13.29 -10.49 6.49
N LYS A 62 12.77 -11.69 6.81
CA LYS A 62 11.66 -11.83 7.78
C LYS A 62 11.98 -11.19 9.15
N ALA A 63 13.22 -11.27 9.60
CA ALA A 63 13.67 -10.64 10.85
C ALA A 63 13.59 -9.10 10.77
N THR A 64 14.02 -8.50 9.66
CA THR A 64 13.91 -7.06 9.40
C THR A 64 12.47 -6.59 9.47
N LEU A 65 11.53 -7.31 8.85
CA LEU A 65 10.10 -6.96 8.91
C LEU A 65 9.52 -7.04 10.33
N ARG A 66 9.96 -8.02 11.13
CA ARG A 66 9.57 -8.12 12.55
C ARG A 66 10.11 -6.94 13.37
N HIS A 67 11.37 -6.59 13.13
CA HIS A 67 11.99 -5.43 13.76
C HIS A 67 11.23 -4.15 13.43
N TRP A 68 10.98 -3.88 12.16
CA TRP A 68 10.25 -2.69 11.72
C TRP A 68 8.82 -2.61 12.25
N ARG A 69 8.11 -3.74 12.34
CA ARG A 69 6.80 -3.77 13.01
C ARG A 69 6.89 -3.38 14.48
N SER A 70 7.94 -3.84 15.16
CA SER A 70 8.19 -3.54 16.57
C SER A 70 8.55 -2.07 16.77
N GLN A 71 9.42 -1.52 15.93
CA GLN A 71 9.77 -0.10 15.94
C GLN A 71 8.55 0.78 15.66
N PHE A 72 7.76 0.45 14.64
CA PHE A 72 6.55 1.20 14.34
C PHE A 72 5.58 1.26 15.52
N ALA A 73 5.32 0.13 16.20
CA ALA A 73 4.49 0.12 17.40
C ALA A 73 5.14 0.92 18.56
N SER A 74 6.46 0.87 18.70
CA SER A 74 7.19 1.69 19.67
C SER A 74 6.96 3.18 19.43
N HIS A 75 7.17 3.66 18.20
CA HIS A 75 6.95 5.06 17.84
C HIS A 75 5.48 5.48 17.99
N LEU A 76 4.53 4.62 17.65
CA LEU A 76 3.10 4.89 17.89
C LEU A 76 2.81 5.13 19.39
N ARG A 77 3.39 4.32 20.28
CA ARG A 77 3.23 4.51 21.73
C ARG A 77 3.81 5.84 22.21
N VAL A 78 4.95 6.27 21.67
CA VAL A 78 5.52 7.61 21.94
C VAL A 78 4.57 8.73 21.50
N GLN A 79 3.80 8.54 20.42
CA GLN A 79 2.75 9.47 19.99
C GLN A 79 1.44 9.36 20.81
N GLY A 80 1.41 8.51 21.85
CA GLY A 80 0.22 8.24 22.65
C GLY A 80 -0.85 7.43 21.91
N VAL A 81 -0.44 6.60 20.93
CA VAL A 81 -1.31 5.63 20.25
C VAL A 81 -1.01 4.24 20.80
N ALA A 82 -2.00 3.61 21.42
CA ALA A 82 -1.85 2.23 21.90
C ALA A 82 -1.65 1.28 20.71
N ALA A 83 -0.49 0.63 20.66
CA ALA A 83 -0.13 -0.28 19.59
C ALA A 83 0.70 -1.46 20.12
N ASN A 84 0.38 -2.67 19.65
CA ASN A 84 1.09 -3.89 20.00
C ASN A 84 1.69 -4.54 18.75
N ALA A 85 3.01 -4.76 18.77
CA ALA A 85 3.76 -5.48 17.74
C ALA A 85 3.89 -6.99 18.01
N THR A 86 2.98 -7.58 18.78
CA THR A 86 3.09 -8.99 19.17
C THR A 86 3.15 -9.92 17.95
N GLU A 87 4.12 -10.83 17.97
CA GLU A 87 4.29 -11.87 16.94
C GLU A 87 3.08 -12.79 16.92
N ARG A 88 2.66 -13.24 15.74
CA ARG A 88 1.54 -14.18 15.59
C ARG A 88 1.75 -15.47 16.39
N ALA A 89 3.00 -15.94 16.48
CA ALA A 89 3.38 -17.12 17.26
C ALA A 89 3.17 -16.93 18.77
N VAL A 90 3.37 -15.71 19.27
CA VAL A 90 3.20 -15.35 20.70
C VAL A 90 1.73 -15.09 21.04
N ARG A 91 0.88 -14.75 20.06
CA ARG A 91 -0.56 -14.53 20.23
C ARG A 91 -1.39 -15.82 20.36
N GLY A 92 -0.77 -17.01 20.34
CA GLY A 92 -1.47 -18.30 20.44
C GLY A 92 -2.35 -18.67 19.23
N GLU A 93 -2.46 -17.81 18.22
CA GLU A 93 -3.22 -18.07 17.00
C GLU A 93 -2.36 -18.79 15.93
N SER A 94 -2.04 -20.05 16.17
CA SER A 94 -1.56 -20.94 15.10
C SER A 94 -2.74 -21.37 14.22
N ARG A 95 -3.29 -20.44 13.42
CA ARG A 95 -3.99 -20.88 12.20
C ARG A 95 -2.93 -21.45 11.26
N SER A 96 -2.72 -22.75 11.34
CA SER A 96 -2.02 -23.52 10.31
C SER A 96 -2.57 -23.07 8.97
N ALA A 97 -1.69 -22.55 8.10
CA ALA A 97 -2.09 -22.28 6.72
C ALA A 97 -2.54 -23.63 6.15
N LYS A 98 -3.85 -23.81 5.93
CA LYS A 98 -4.34 -25.00 5.23
C LYS A 98 -3.57 -25.06 3.91
N LYS A 99 -2.89 -26.18 3.65
CA LYS A 99 -2.18 -26.41 2.38
C LYS A 99 -3.14 -26.11 1.24
N ASP A 100 -2.65 -25.44 0.20
CA ASP A 100 -3.46 -24.84 -0.89
C ASP A 100 -4.52 -25.80 -1.46
N GLY A 101 -4.23 -27.10 -1.53
CA GLY A 101 -5.16 -28.14 -1.96
C GLY A 101 -6.43 -28.29 -1.09
N ILE A 102 -6.32 -28.12 0.23
CA ILE A 102 -7.47 -28.22 1.16
C ILE A 102 -8.38 -26.99 1.03
N TYR A 103 -7.80 -25.81 0.78
CA TYR A 103 -8.56 -24.58 0.58
C TYR A 103 -9.37 -24.63 -0.73
N ARG A 104 -8.74 -25.09 -1.83
CA ARG A 104 -9.40 -25.25 -3.13
C ARG A 104 -10.51 -26.31 -3.12
N ALA A 105 -10.30 -27.42 -2.42
CA ALA A 105 -11.34 -28.44 -2.22
C ALA A 105 -12.54 -27.89 -1.42
N SER A 106 -12.29 -27.11 -0.36
CA SER A 106 -13.38 -26.50 0.43
C SER A 106 -14.18 -25.43 -0.33
N LEU A 107 -13.57 -24.76 -1.32
CA LEU A 107 -14.30 -23.85 -2.22
C LEU A 107 -15.12 -24.61 -3.26
N ALA A 108 -14.67 -25.79 -3.70
CA ALA A 108 -15.40 -26.64 -4.63
C ALA A 108 -16.64 -27.28 -3.99
N GLU A 109 -16.64 -27.53 -2.68
CA GLU A 109 -17.81 -28.04 -1.93
C GLU A 109 -18.92 -26.99 -1.72
N ILE A 110 -18.60 -25.68 -1.81
CA ILE A 110 -19.56 -24.60 -1.56
C ILE A 110 -20.30 -24.16 -2.85
N LEU A 111 -19.79 -24.52 -4.02
CA LEU A 111 -20.47 -24.26 -5.30
C LEU A 111 -21.40 -25.43 -5.66
N PRO A 112 -22.70 -25.21 -5.89
CA PRO A 112 -23.58 -26.28 -6.34
C PRO A 112 -23.09 -26.82 -7.69
N HIS A 113 -22.98 -28.14 -7.77
CA HIS A 113 -22.62 -28.87 -8.98
C HIS A 113 -23.73 -28.71 -10.04
N THR A 114 -23.63 -27.70 -10.89
CA THR A 114 -24.46 -27.59 -12.09
C THR A 114 -23.91 -28.53 -13.16
N ARG A 115 -24.77 -29.45 -13.64
CA ARG A 115 -24.40 -30.37 -14.73
C ARG A 115 -24.29 -29.58 -16.05
N PRO A 116 -23.30 -29.87 -16.92
CA PRO A 116 -23.02 -29.07 -18.12
C PRO A 116 -24.05 -29.15 -19.26
N SER A 117 -25.22 -29.77 -19.10
CA SER A 117 -26.13 -30.06 -20.21
C SER A 117 -27.27 -29.04 -20.42
N GLU A 118 -27.35 -27.95 -19.65
CA GLU A 118 -28.48 -27.00 -19.71
C GLU A 118 -28.11 -25.55 -20.09
N LEU A 119 -26.94 -25.30 -20.68
CA LEU A 119 -26.58 -23.95 -21.12
C LEU A 119 -26.67 -23.81 -22.65
N SER A 120 -27.67 -23.03 -23.08
CA SER A 120 -27.97 -22.62 -24.46
C SER A 120 -26.80 -21.85 -25.10
N PRO A 121 -26.48 -22.03 -26.42
CA PRO A 121 -25.18 -21.67 -26.98
C PRO A 121 -25.00 -20.18 -27.35
N ARG A 122 -25.79 -19.25 -26.82
CA ARG A 122 -25.92 -17.91 -27.44
C ARG A 122 -25.38 -16.70 -26.68
N ILE A 123 -24.56 -16.84 -25.65
CA ILE A 123 -23.80 -15.70 -25.12
C ILE A 123 -22.36 -16.11 -24.82
N TRP A 124 -21.45 -15.72 -25.70
CA TRP A 124 -20.01 -15.74 -25.51
C TRP A 124 -19.57 -14.32 -25.10
N VAL A 125 -18.98 -14.18 -23.92
CA VAL A 125 -18.12 -13.03 -23.58
C VAL A 125 -16.79 -13.60 -23.07
N PRO A 126 -15.67 -13.39 -23.78
CA PRO A 126 -14.38 -13.88 -23.33
C PRO A 126 -13.82 -12.98 -22.24
N ALA A 127 -13.32 -13.61 -21.18
CA ALA A 127 -12.29 -13.00 -20.35
C ALA A 127 -10.99 -12.97 -21.17
N LEU A 128 -10.39 -11.79 -21.35
CA LEU A 128 -9.00 -11.69 -21.76
C LEU A 128 -8.25 -10.64 -20.94
N VAL A 129 -7.18 -11.16 -20.36
CA VAL A 129 -5.95 -10.54 -19.84
C VAL A 129 -5.49 -9.31 -20.63
N GLY A 130 -4.98 -8.30 -19.90
CA GLY A 130 -3.69 -7.68 -20.25
C GLY A 130 -3.69 -6.21 -20.68
N SER A 131 -2.85 -5.45 -19.97
CA SER A 131 -2.07 -4.29 -20.47
C SER A 131 -2.78 -2.99 -20.86
N GLY A 132 -2.40 -1.89 -20.18
CA GLY A 132 -2.25 -0.60 -20.84
C GLY A 132 -2.93 0.59 -20.15
N ILE A 133 -2.11 1.52 -19.68
CA ILE A 133 -2.25 2.98 -19.88
C ILE A 133 -3.58 3.61 -19.42
N TRP A 134 -3.53 4.40 -18.35
CA TRP A 134 -4.43 5.54 -18.17
C TRP A 134 -3.63 6.82 -18.38
N HIS A 135 -3.75 7.38 -19.58
CA HIS A 135 -3.46 8.79 -19.83
C HIS A 135 -4.56 9.64 -19.19
N HIS A 136 -4.11 10.67 -18.47
CA HIS A 136 -4.65 12.02 -18.45
C HIS A 136 -6.16 12.21 -18.60
N ALA A 137 -6.78 12.65 -17.50
CA ALA A 137 -7.81 13.68 -17.57
C ALA A 137 -7.13 14.97 -18.07
N LEU A 138 -7.27 15.25 -19.37
CA LEU A 138 -7.06 16.56 -19.99
C LEU A 138 -8.22 17.44 -19.51
N LEU A 139 -7.98 18.45 -18.67
CA LEU A 139 -7.75 19.83 -19.10
C LEU A 139 -8.70 20.23 -20.25
N GLU A 140 -9.84 20.80 -19.88
CA GLU A 140 -10.58 21.69 -20.76
C GLU A 140 -9.70 22.92 -21.03
N THR A 141 -9.21 22.96 -22.27
CA THR A 141 -8.93 24.14 -23.10
C THR A 141 -8.23 25.31 -22.40
N GLY A 142 -6.89 25.28 -22.45
CA GLY A 142 -6.11 26.50 -22.55
C GLY A 142 -6.06 26.94 -24.01
N GLU A 143 -6.59 28.12 -24.30
CA GLU A 143 -6.04 28.96 -25.38
C GLU A 143 -5.21 30.06 -24.73
N ALA A 144 -3.91 30.03 -25.00
CA ALA A 144 -3.02 31.16 -24.88
C ALA A 144 -1.94 31.04 -25.95
N TYR A 145 -1.46 32.22 -26.38
CA TYR A 145 -0.50 32.57 -27.44
C TYR A 145 -1.15 32.90 -28.81
N ASP A 146 -0.84 34.02 -29.46
CA ASP A 146 0.45 34.73 -29.54
C ASP A 146 0.33 36.28 -29.66
N PHE A 147 1.48 36.91 -29.46
CA PHE A 147 1.92 38.29 -29.40
C PHE A 147 1.61 39.18 -30.64
N SER A 148 1.17 40.43 -30.44
CA SER A 148 1.80 41.67 -30.96
C SER A 148 0.82 42.87 -31.00
N SER A 149 1.37 44.04 -30.59
CA SER A 149 0.99 45.43 -30.93
C SER A 149 -0.43 45.94 -30.59
N ASP A 150 -0.54 46.74 -29.51
CA ASP A 150 -0.84 48.19 -29.62
C ASP A 150 -1.04 48.87 -28.25
N GLY A 151 -0.34 50.01 -28.06
CA GLY A 151 -0.79 51.20 -27.32
C GLY A 151 -0.89 51.19 -25.79
N GLY A 152 -0.04 51.98 -25.11
CA GLY A 152 -0.15 52.34 -23.68
C GLY A 152 -1.32 53.30 -23.36
N PRO A 153 -1.23 54.28 -22.42
CA PRO A 153 -0.15 54.62 -21.49
C PRO A 153 -0.59 54.73 -20.00
N TRP A 154 0.44 54.99 -19.16
CA TRP A 154 0.46 55.40 -17.74
C TRP A 154 0.49 54.29 -16.68
#